data_AF-A0A7C2BUR8-F1
#
_entry.id   AF-A0A7C2BUR8-F1
#
_cell.length_a   1.000
_cell.length_b   1.000
_cell.length_c   1.000
_cell.angle_alpha   90.00
_cell.angle_beta   90.00
_cell.angle_gamma   90.00
#
_symmetry.space_group_name_H-M   'P 1'
#
loop_
_entity.id
_entity.type
_entity.pdbx_description
1 polymer ?
#
loop_
_entity_poly.entity_id
_entity_poly.type
_entity_poly.pdbx_seq_one_letter_code
_entity_poly.pdbx_strand_id
1 'polypeptide(L)'
;MKITAAFDPITRIEGHLKIDVEIDRVGGAQQVVNVKSMGGLFRGFEKILIGRDPRDAQHITQRICGVCPVAHGVASVRAQDDAFSTVIPENARIIRNLINGA
;
A
#
# COMPACT_ATOMS: atom_id res chain seq x y z
N MET A 1 33.41 -6.33 -14.09
CA MET A 1 33.58 -6.52 -12.64
C MET A 1 32.20 -6.36 -12.06
N LYS A 2 31.64 -7.45 -11.57
CA LYS A 2 30.29 -7.48 -11.03
C LYS A 2 30.30 -6.89 -9.61
N ILE A 3 29.49 -5.85 -9.40
CA ILE A 3 29.29 -5.20 -8.09
C ILE A 3 27.90 -5.61 -7.60
N THR A 4 27.81 -6.10 -6.37
CA THR A 4 26.53 -6.35 -5.69
C THR A 4 26.42 -5.38 -4.53
N ALA A 5 25.31 -4.64 -4.48
CA ALA A 5 25.01 -3.70 -3.40
C ALA A 5 23.63 -4.02 -2.80
N ALA A 6 23.51 -3.88 -1.49
CA ALA A 6 22.27 -4.03 -0.76
C ALA A 6 21.93 -2.70 -0.06
N PHE A 7 20.69 -2.24 -0.23
CA PHE A 7 20.16 -1.05 0.41
C PHE A 7 19.08 -1.49 1.41
N ASP A 8 19.47 -1.57 2.67
CA ASP A 8 18.62 -2.00 3.79
C ASP A 8 19.01 -1.21 5.06
N PRO A 9 18.17 -0.29 5.56
CA PRO A 9 16.84 0.06 5.06
C PRO A 9 16.88 1.06 3.89
N ILE A 10 15.85 1.02 3.03
CA ILE A 10 15.50 2.17 2.20
C ILE A 10 14.87 3.25 3.10
N THR A 11 15.43 4.46 3.07
CA THR A 11 14.95 5.59 3.88
C THR A 11 14.12 6.59 3.06
N ARG A 12 13.43 7.51 3.73
CA ARG A 12 12.48 8.47 3.14
C ARG A 12 11.32 7.82 2.36
N ILE A 13 10.88 6.66 2.85
CA ILE A 13 9.67 5.96 2.40
C ILE A 13 8.77 5.67 3.61
N GLU A 14 7.55 5.22 3.36
CA GLU A 14 6.72 4.55 4.37
C GLU A 14 7.07 3.05 4.39
N GLY A 15 7.06 2.44 5.57
CA GLY A 15 7.23 1.00 5.73
C GLY A 15 8.69 0.51 5.70
N HIS A 16 8.86 -0.75 5.28
CA HIS A 16 10.14 -1.46 5.31
C HIS A 16 10.42 -2.08 3.94
N LEU A 17 11.51 -1.67 3.32
CA LEU A 17 11.91 -2.12 1.99
C LEU A 17 13.41 -2.36 1.96
N LYS A 18 13.79 -3.47 1.34
CA LYS A 18 15.16 -3.79 0.97
C LYS A 18 15.25 -3.87 -0.55
N ILE A 19 16.31 -3.29 -1.12
CA ILE A 19 16.66 -3.43 -2.54
C ILE A 19 18.05 -4.03 -2.67
N ASP A 20 18.18 -5.16 -3.38
CA ASP A 20 19.46 -5.68 -3.83
C ASP A 20 19.67 -5.30 -5.30
N VAL A 21 20.86 -4.79 -5.64
CA VAL A 21 21.23 -4.34 -7.00
C VAL A 21 22.51 -5.04 -7.44
N GLU A 22 22.50 -5.57 -8.67
CA GLU A 22 23.70 -6.07 -9.34
C GLU A 22 24.07 -5.12 -10.48
N ILE A 23 25.31 -4.67 -10.51
CA ILE A 23 25.87 -3.78 -11.53
C ILE A 23 27.01 -4.50 -12.24
N ASP A 24 27.00 -4.48 -13.58
CA ASP A 24 28.10 -5.00 -14.40
C ASP A 24 28.42 -4.06 -15.57
N ARG A 25 29.41 -4.40 -16.39
CA ARG A 25 29.73 -3.68 -17.61
C ARG A 25 28.98 -4.25 -18.81
N VAL A 26 28.14 -3.44 -19.42
CA VAL A 26 27.47 -3.74 -20.70
C VAL A 26 28.01 -2.76 -21.73
N GLY A 27 28.62 -3.27 -22.80
CA GLY A 27 29.25 -2.42 -23.83
C GLY A 27 30.37 -1.52 -23.28
N GLY A 28 31.05 -1.94 -22.20
CA GLY A 28 32.11 -1.19 -21.55
C GLY A 28 31.65 -0.18 -20.49
N ALA A 29 30.35 0.14 -20.39
CA ALA A 29 29.79 1.06 -19.39
C ALA A 29 29.13 0.31 -18.22
N GLN A 30 29.21 0.86 -17.01
CA GLN A 30 28.50 0.29 -15.85
C GLN A 30 26.98 0.45 -16.00
N GLN A 31 26.25 -0.64 -15.83
CA GLN A 31 24.79 -0.68 -15.89
C GLN A 31 24.25 -1.59 -14.79
N VAL A 32 23.07 -1.24 -14.27
CA VAL A 32 22.29 -2.15 -13.41
C VAL A 32 21.77 -3.28 -14.29
N VAL A 33 22.14 -4.52 -13.97
CA VAL A 33 21.77 -5.71 -14.75
C VAL A 33 20.74 -6.58 -14.04
N ASN A 34 20.57 -6.40 -12.72
CA ASN A 34 19.56 -7.09 -11.94
C ASN A 34 19.15 -6.26 -10.71
N VAL A 35 17.88 -6.34 -10.32
CA VAL A 35 17.34 -5.71 -9.11
C VAL A 35 16.34 -6.65 -8.43
N LYS A 36 16.43 -6.80 -7.11
CA LYS A 36 15.43 -7.48 -6.29
C LYS A 36 14.82 -6.51 -5.28
N SER A 37 13.50 -6.42 -5.30
CA SER A 37 12.71 -5.63 -4.35
C SER A 37 12.04 -6.54 -3.33
N MET A 38 12.24 -6.27 -2.03
CA MET A 38 11.78 -7.12 -0.93
C MET A 38 11.09 -6.27 0.15
N GLY A 39 9.78 -6.45 0.30
CA GLY A 39 9.04 -5.88 1.42
C GLY A 39 9.40 -6.60 2.72
N GLY A 40 9.88 -5.86 3.71
CA GLY A 40 10.37 -6.41 4.98
C GLY A 40 9.31 -6.53 6.08
N LEU A 41 8.05 -6.20 5.79
CA LEU A 41 6.97 -6.13 6.78
C LEU A 41 5.73 -6.89 6.32
N PHE A 42 5.15 -7.66 7.23
CA PHE A 42 3.85 -8.30 7.07
C PHE A 42 3.02 -8.13 8.36
N ARG A 43 1.72 -7.81 8.22
CA ARG A 43 0.79 -7.65 9.34
C ARG A 43 -0.51 -8.46 9.22
N GLY A 44 -0.86 -8.94 8.01
CA GLY A 44 -2.01 -9.83 7.83
C GLY A 44 -3.40 -9.22 8.07
N PHE A 45 -3.63 -7.96 7.66
CA PHE A 45 -4.94 -7.29 7.84
C PHE A 45 -6.12 -8.08 7.29
N GLU A 46 -5.95 -8.78 6.16
CA GLU A 46 -6.99 -9.61 5.56
C GLU A 46 -7.43 -10.74 6.50
N LYS A 47 -6.48 -11.37 7.20
CA LYS A 47 -6.78 -12.39 8.22
C LYS A 47 -7.44 -11.77 9.45
N ILE A 48 -7.00 -10.57 9.86
CA ILE A 48 -7.58 -9.84 10.99
C ILE A 48 -9.06 -9.52 10.75
N LEU A 49 -9.47 -9.30 9.50
CA LEU A 49 -10.86 -8.97 9.15
C LEU A 49 -11.81 -10.17 9.20
N ILE A 50 -11.32 -11.39 9.14
CA ILE A 50 -12.17 -12.59 9.16
C ILE A 50 -12.96 -12.65 10.48
N GLY A 51 -14.28 -12.79 10.37
CA GLY A 51 -15.19 -12.89 11.52
C GLY A 51 -15.49 -11.57 12.21
N ARG A 52 -15.01 -10.43 11.70
CA ARG A 52 -15.38 -9.11 12.21
C ARG A 52 -16.66 -8.60 11.57
N ASP A 53 -17.34 -7.70 12.27
CA ASP A 53 -18.46 -6.98 11.69
C ASP A 53 -17.97 -6.16 10.49
N PRO A 54 -18.60 -6.27 9.31
CA PRO A 54 -18.19 -5.52 8.13
C PRO A 54 -18.10 -4.01 8.37
N ARG A 55 -18.91 -3.44 9.27
CA ARG A 55 -18.93 -2.02 9.59
C ARG A 55 -17.66 -1.54 10.28
N ASP A 56 -16.95 -2.43 10.99
CA ASP A 56 -15.66 -2.13 11.62
C ASP A 56 -14.51 -2.08 10.61
N ALA A 57 -14.70 -2.64 9.41
CA ALA A 57 -13.64 -2.82 8.44
C ALA A 57 -12.96 -1.50 8.02
N GLN A 58 -13.71 -0.39 7.93
CA GLN A 58 -13.11 0.92 7.60
C GLN A 58 -12.13 1.37 8.67
N HIS A 59 -12.49 1.24 9.95
CA HIS A 59 -11.60 1.67 11.03
C HIS A 59 -10.32 0.84 11.07
N ILE A 60 -10.43 -0.47 10.82
CA ILE A 60 -9.31 -1.40 10.81
C ILE A 60 -8.41 -1.15 9.59
N THR A 61 -8.98 -1.08 8.38
CA THR A 61 -8.21 -0.93 7.12
C THR A 61 -7.48 0.40 7.03
N GLN A 62 -7.99 1.48 7.64
CA GLN A 62 -7.26 2.75 7.78
C GLN A 62 -5.89 2.58 8.48
N ARG A 63 -5.69 1.53 9.29
CA ARG A 63 -4.42 1.27 9.98
C ARG A 63 -3.44 0.45 9.13
N ILE A 64 -3.80 0.11 7.89
CA ILE A 64 -2.86 -0.45 6.92
C ILE A 64 -1.75 0.57 6.65
N CYS A 65 -2.06 1.84 6.44
CA CYS A 65 -1.02 2.83 6.21
C CYS A 65 -1.35 4.14 6.91
N GLY A 66 -0.40 4.68 7.67
CA GLY A 66 -0.54 5.98 8.34
C GLY A 66 -0.40 7.16 7.39
N VAL A 67 0.16 6.95 6.19
CA VAL A 67 0.32 8.00 5.16
C VAL A 67 -0.91 8.10 4.27
N CYS A 68 -1.53 6.98 3.88
CA CYS A 68 -2.75 6.95 3.06
C CYS A 68 -3.97 6.31 3.77
N PRO A 69 -4.26 6.65 5.04
CA PRO A 69 -5.33 5.99 5.79
C PRO A 69 -6.70 6.24 5.16
N VAL A 70 -6.94 7.47 4.69
CA VAL A 70 -8.20 7.87 4.06
C VAL A 70 -8.55 7.00 2.86
N ALA A 71 -7.58 6.73 1.97
CA ALA A 71 -7.81 5.93 0.78
C ALA A 71 -8.25 4.50 1.13
N HIS A 72 -7.63 3.87 2.13
CA HIS A 72 -8.04 2.57 2.63
C HIS A 72 -9.45 2.59 3.24
N GLY A 73 -9.77 3.62 4.02
CA GLY A 73 -11.12 3.80 4.55
C GLY A 73 -12.15 3.91 3.44
N VAL A 74 -11.99 4.88 2.54
CA VAL A 74 -12.91 5.12 1.42
C VAL A 74 -13.10 3.87 0.56
N ALA A 75 -12.03 3.11 0.30
CA ALA A 75 -12.13 1.84 -0.39
C ALA A 75 -12.98 0.82 0.39
N SER A 76 -12.79 0.72 1.72
CA SER A 76 -13.56 -0.17 2.59
C SER A 76 -15.05 0.17 2.62
N VAL A 77 -15.44 1.44 2.76
CA VAL A 77 -16.87 1.80 2.74
C VAL A 77 -17.50 1.63 1.36
N ARG A 78 -16.76 1.88 0.26
CA ARG A 78 -17.26 1.60 -1.09
C ARG A 78 -17.50 0.12 -1.30
N ALA A 79 -16.61 -0.74 -0.79
CA ALA A 79 -16.81 -2.19 -0.81
C ALA A 79 -18.02 -2.63 0.01
N GLN A 80 -18.29 -1.99 1.15
CA GLN A 80 -19.51 -2.23 1.93
C GLN A 80 -20.77 -1.77 1.21
N ASP A 81 -20.76 -0.57 0.63
CA ASP A 81 -21.91 -0.06 -0.13
C ASP A 81 -22.28 -1.00 -1.28
N ASP A 82 -21.28 -1.52 -2.00
CA ASP A 82 -21.48 -2.50 -3.06
C ASP A 82 -22.05 -3.83 -2.51
N ALA A 83 -21.42 -4.39 -1.47
CA ALA A 83 -21.85 -5.63 -0.86
C ALA A 83 -23.28 -5.58 -0.28
N PHE A 84 -23.71 -4.42 0.22
CA PHE A 84 -25.05 -4.20 0.77
C PHE A 84 -26.01 -3.52 -0.23
N SER A 85 -25.60 -3.30 -1.48
CA SER A 85 -26.39 -2.58 -2.49
C SER A 85 -26.95 -1.24 -1.98
N THR A 86 -26.14 -0.52 -1.20
CA THR A 86 -26.53 0.74 -0.54
C THR A 86 -26.37 1.93 -1.50
N VAL A 87 -27.44 2.70 -1.66
CA VAL A 87 -27.41 3.99 -2.38
C VAL A 87 -27.17 5.11 -1.38
N ILE A 88 -26.00 5.73 -1.43
CA ILE A 88 -25.66 6.85 -0.56
C ILE A 88 -26.26 8.17 -1.06
N PRO A 89 -26.62 9.10 -0.16
CA PRO A 89 -27.02 10.45 -0.56
C PRO A 89 -25.88 11.19 -1.27
N GLU A 90 -26.23 12.12 -2.15
CA GLU A 90 -25.27 12.92 -2.93
C GLU A 90 -24.26 13.66 -2.03
N ASN A 91 -24.72 14.22 -0.91
CA ASN A 91 -23.85 14.90 0.05
C ASN A 91 -22.81 13.95 0.66
N ALA A 92 -23.13 12.66 0.86
CA ALA A 92 -22.17 11.68 1.35
C ALA A 92 -21.08 11.39 0.30
N ARG A 93 -21.47 11.30 -0.98
CA ARG A 93 -20.51 11.15 -2.10
C ARG A 93 -19.57 12.35 -2.17
N ILE A 94 -20.09 13.57 -2.08
CA ILE A 94 -19.30 14.81 -2.11
C ILE A 94 -18.31 14.85 -0.95
N ILE A 95 -18.74 14.58 0.28
CA ILE A 95 -17.86 14.57 1.46
C ILE A 95 -16.73 13.53 1.29
N ARG A 96 -17.05 12.32 0.81
CA ARG A 96 -16.05 11.28 0.55
C ARG A 96 -15.03 11.72 -0.50
N ASN A 97 -15.46 12.42 -1.55
CA ASN A 97 -14.56 12.98 -2.57
C ASN A 97 -13.63 14.06 -1.97
N LEU A 98 -14.19 15.02 -1.22
CA LEU A 98 -13.43 16.09 -0.57
C LEU A 98 -12.34 15.54 0.36
N ILE A 99 -12.70 14.55 1.21
CA ILE A 99 -11.75 13.94 2.14
C ILE A 99 -10.65 13.17 1.39
N ASN A 100 -10.98 12.56 0.25
CA ASN A 100 -10.02 11.82 -0.58
C ASN A 100 -9.20 12.71 -1.53
N GLY A 101 -9.49 14.02 -1.59
CA GLY A 101 -8.82 14.97 -2.49
C GLY A 101 -9.20 14.81 -3.97
N ALA A 102 -10.42 14.39 -4.26
CA ALA A 102 -10.95 14.14 -5.61
C ALA A 102 -12.09 15.09 -6.00
#